data_AF-A0A953RXL2-F1
#
_entry.id   AF-A0A953RXL2-F1
#
_cell.length_a   1.000
_cell.length_b   1.000
_cell.length_c   1.000
_cell.angle_alpha   90.00
_cell.angle_beta   90.00
_cell.angle_gamma   90.00
#
_symmetry.space_group_name_H-M   'P 1'
#
loop_
_entity.id
_entity.type
_entity.pdbx_description
1 polymer ?
#
loop_
_entity_poly.entity_id
_entity_poly.type
_entity_poly.pdbx_seq_one_letter_code
_entity_poly.pdbx_strand_id
1 'polypeptide(L)'
;MATLYVENVPDEIYAALRKQANLRRKSIAQEVIALLETNILTPQELQRRRELLQKALRMSARRAPVSGPFPSTEEMLREDRAR
;
A
#
# COMPACT_ATOMS: atom_id res chain seq x y z
N MET A 1 -26.77 -5.02 10.99
CA MET A 1 -25.50 -4.26 11.00
C MET A 1 -24.77 -4.65 12.27
N ALA A 2 -23.48 -4.94 12.20
CA ALA A 2 -22.69 -5.26 13.39
C ALA A 2 -22.30 -3.95 14.11
N THR A 3 -22.38 -3.95 15.44
CA THR A 3 -21.97 -2.84 16.29
C THR A 3 -20.71 -3.24 17.06
N LEU A 4 -19.69 -2.38 17.06
CA LEU A 4 -18.47 -2.58 17.82
C LEU A 4 -18.50 -1.68 19.06
N TYR A 5 -18.45 -2.26 20.24
CA TYR A 5 -18.22 -1.55 21.50
C TYR A 5 -16.76 -1.74 21.91
N VAL A 6 -16.10 -0.63 22.24
CA VAL A 6 -14.71 -0.64 22.71
C VAL A 6 -14.69 0.06 24.07
N GLU A 7 -14.27 -0.66 25.09
CA GLU A 7 -14.14 -0.15 26.45
C GLU A 7 -12.67 0.12 26.78
N ASN A 8 -12.42 0.97 27.78
CA ASN A 8 -11.09 1.29 28.29
C ASN A 8 -10.12 1.85 27.24
N VAL A 9 -10.60 2.73 26.36
CA VAL A 9 -9.74 3.44 25.41
C VAL A 9 -8.87 4.45 26.18
N PRO A 10 -7.54 4.39 26.07
CA PRO A 10 -6.67 5.39 26.69
C PRO A 10 -7.01 6.81 26.22
N ASP A 11 -7.02 7.77 27.14
CA ASP A 11 -7.42 9.15 26.86
C ASP A 11 -6.61 9.78 25.72
N GLU A 12 -5.32 9.46 25.65
CA GLU A 12 -4.42 9.93 24.58
C GLU A 12 -4.87 9.45 23.19
N ILE A 13 -5.28 8.19 23.10
CA ILE A 13 -5.76 7.58 21.84
C ILE A 13 -7.11 8.20 21.46
N TYR A 14 -8.01 8.36 22.42
CA TYR A 14 -9.31 8.99 22.18
C TYR A 14 -9.15 10.44 21.70
N ALA A 15 -8.24 11.21 22.32
CA ALA A 15 -7.93 12.58 21.93
C ALA A 15 -7.35 12.66 20.51
N ALA A 16 -6.42 11.76 20.16
CA ALA A 16 -5.86 11.66 18.82
C ALA A 16 -6.93 11.33 17.77
N LEU A 17 -7.80 10.35 18.05
CA LEU A 17 -8.95 9.98 17.21
C LEU A 17 -9.88 11.17 16.98
N ARG A 18 -10.23 11.89 18.06
CA ARG A 18 -11.11 13.06 17.98
C ARG A 18 -10.49 14.19 17.15
N LYS A 19 -9.19 14.46 17.33
CA LYS A 19 -8.45 15.44 16.53
C LYS A 19 -8.46 15.06 15.05
N GLN A 20 -8.21 13.80 14.73
CA GLN A 20 -8.19 13.31 13.35
C GLN A 20 -9.58 13.38 12.69
N ALA A 21 -10.63 12.99 13.41
CA ALA A 21 -12.01 13.08 12.95
C ALA A 21 -12.40 14.54 12.64
N ASN A 22 -12.04 15.49 13.51
CA ASN A 22 -12.28 16.92 13.29
C ASN A 22 -11.56 17.45 12.04
N LEU A 23 -10.28 17.11 11.86
CA LEU A 23 -9.50 17.49 10.68
C LEU A 23 -10.13 16.98 9.38
N ARG A 24 -10.69 15.77 9.42
CA ARG A 24 -11.34 15.12 8.27
C ARG A 24 -12.82 15.50 8.13
N ARG A 25 -13.36 16.34 9.01
CA ARG A 25 -14.78 16.73 9.08
C ARG A 25 -15.72 15.51 9.14
N LYS A 26 -15.32 14.49 9.88
CA LYS A 26 -16.07 13.24 10.10
C LYS A 26 -16.47 13.10 11.55
N SER A 27 -17.50 12.28 11.82
CA SER A 27 -17.76 11.83 13.19
C SER A 27 -16.67 10.87 13.67
N ILE A 28 -16.50 10.72 14.98
CA ILE A 28 -15.54 9.76 15.54
C ILE A 28 -15.83 8.34 15.04
N ALA A 29 -17.12 7.93 15.03
CA ALA A 29 -17.52 6.62 14.54
C ALA A 29 -17.13 6.40 13.06
N GLN A 30 -17.33 7.40 12.20
CA GLN A 30 -16.92 7.33 10.79
C GLN A 30 -15.41 7.25 10.63
N GLU A 31 -14.64 7.95 11.48
CA GLU A 31 -13.19 7.88 11.44
C GLU A 31 -12.68 6.52 11.91
N VAL A 32 -13.29 5.94 12.95
CA VAL A 32 -12.99 4.57 13.40
C VAL A 32 -13.26 3.56 12.29
N ILE A 33 -14.41 3.65 11.61
CA ILE A 33 -14.73 2.77 10.47
C ILE A 33 -13.67 2.90 9.38
N ALA A 34 -13.31 4.13 8.99
CA ALA A 34 -12.30 4.36 7.96
C ALA A 34 -10.91 3.79 8.36
N LEU A 35 -10.55 3.90 9.64
CA LEU A 35 -9.32 3.30 10.16
C LEU A 35 -9.37 1.77 10.11
N LEU A 36 -10.51 1.17 10.47
CA LEU A 36 -10.69 -0.27 10.41
C LEU A 36 -10.63 -0.78 8.95
N GLU A 37 -11.28 -0.10 8.02
CA GLU A 37 -11.23 -0.43 6.58
C GLU A 37 -9.80 -0.36 6.01
N THR A 38 -8.99 0.56 6.51
CA THR A 38 -7.60 0.73 6.04
C THR A 38 -6.66 -0.33 6.61
N ASN A 39 -6.87 -0.74 7.87
CA ASN A 39 -5.93 -1.59 8.60
C ASN A 39 -6.33 -3.07 8.66
N ILE A 40 -7.62 -3.38 8.58
CA ILE A 40 -8.11 -4.76 8.63
C ILE A 40 -8.13 -5.33 7.22
N LEU A 41 -7.13 -6.17 6.92
CA LEU A 41 -7.06 -6.89 5.66
C LEU A 41 -8.05 -8.05 5.66
N THR A 42 -8.99 -8.05 4.73
CA THR A 42 -9.86 -9.21 4.51
C THR A 42 -9.08 -10.34 3.82
N PRO A 43 -9.49 -11.61 3.98
CA PRO A 43 -8.85 -12.73 3.28
C PRO A 43 -8.84 -12.55 1.75
N GLN A 44 -9.90 -11.96 1.21
CA GLN A 44 -10.00 -11.64 -0.22
C GLN A 44 -8.96 -10.59 -0.64
N GLU A 45 -8.76 -9.56 0.17
CA GLU A 45 -7.78 -8.51 -0.09
C GLU A 45 -6.34 -9.03 0.00
N LEU A 46 -6.05 -9.91 0.97
CA LEU A 46 -4.77 -10.61 1.05
C LEU A 46 -4.51 -11.46 -0.20
N GLN A 47 -5.52 -12.17 -0.68
CA GLN A 47 -5.40 -12.99 -1.89
C GLN A 47 -5.11 -12.12 -3.12
N ARG A 48 -5.85 -11.01 -3.30
CA ARG A 48 -5.59 -10.04 -4.37
C ARG A 48 -4.17 -9.49 -4.33
N ARG A 49 -3.67 -9.10 -3.14
CA ARG A 49 -2.30 -8.61 -2.97
C ARG A 49 -1.26 -9.67 -3.33
N ARG A 50 -1.49 -10.94 -2.96
CA ARG A 50 -0.61 -12.06 -3.36
C ARG A 50 -0.59 -12.24 -4.88
N GLU A 51 -1.74 -12.20 -5.53
CA GLU A 51 -1.83 -12.33 -6.99
C GLU A 51 -1.12 -11.19 -7.73
N LEU A 52 -1.27 -9.96 -7.25
CA LEU A 52 -0.56 -8.80 -7.79
C LEU A 52 0.96 -8.95 -7.64
N LEU A 53 1.42 -9.38 -6.47
CA LEU A 53 2.84 -9.62 -6.23
C LEU A 53 3.38 -10.74 -7.13
N GLN A 54 2.64 -11.84 -7.28
CA GLN A 54 3.02 -12.90 -8.21
C GLN A 54 3.07 -12.43 -9.66
N LYS A 55 2.14 -11.59 -10.11
CA LYS A 55 2.16 -10.98 -11.45
C LYS A 55 3.40 -10.10 -11.63
N ALA A 56 3.71 -9.25 -10.65
CA ALA A 56 4.90 -8.40 -10.68
C ALA A 56 6.19 -9.23 -10.77
N LEU A 57 6.32 -10.29 -9.96
CA LEU A 57 7.46 -11.22 -10.02
C LEU A 57 7.57 -11.94 -11.36
N ARG A 58 6.44 -12.34 -11.97
CA ARG A 58 6.45 -12.95 -13.32
C ARG A 58 6.90 -11.95 -14.38
N MET A 59 6.50 -10.68 -14.27
CA MET A 59 6.94 -9.64 -15.20
C MET A 59 8.42 -9.29 -15.04
N SER A 60 8.94 -9.23 -13.82
CA SER A 60 10.36 -8.99 -13.58
C SER A 60 11.22 -10.17 -14.06
N ALA A 61 10.77 -11.41 -13.84
CA ALA A 61 11.47 -12.61 -14.31
C ALA A 61 11.53 -12.72 -15.86
N ARG A 62 10.56 -12.15 -16.57
CA ARG A 62 10.55 -12.11 -18.05
C ARG A 62 11.47 -11.05 -18.65
N ARG A 63 11.92 -10.06 -17.86
CA ARG A 63 13.01 -9.15 -18.23
C ARG A 63 14.37 -9.81 -17.95
N ALA A 64 14.61 -11.01 -18.48
CA ALA A 64 15.98 -11.33 -18.80
C ALA A 64 16.36 -10.42 -19.96
N PRO A 65 17.42 -9.58 -19.88
CA PRO A 65 17.90 -8.88 -21.05
C PRO A 65 18.26 -9.97 -22.05
N VAL A 66 17.51 -10.03 -23.15
CA VAL A 66 17.89 -10.84 -24.28
C VAL A 66 19.28 -10.33 -24.64
N SER A 67 20.27 -11.22 -24.57
CA SER A 67 21.59 -11.07 -25.17
C SER A 67 21.41 -10.94 -26.67
N GLY A 68 20.80 -9.85 -27.12
CA GLY A 68 20.85 -9.41 -28.50
C GLY A 68 22.27 -8.91 -28.79
N PRO A 69 22.61 -8.69 -30.07
CA PRO A 69 23.93 -8.20 -30.47
C PRO A 69 24.20 -6.75 -30.01
N PHE A 70 23.26 -6.11 -29.31
CA PHE A 70 23.35 -4.73 -28.86
C PHE A 70 23.55 -4.66 -27.35
N PRO A 71 24.41 -3.73 -26.87
CA PRO A 71 24.60 -3.49 -25.44
C PRO A 71 23.29 -3.05 -24.78
N SER A 72 23.22 -3.19 -23.47
CA SER A 72 22.05 -2.78 -22.71
C SER A 72 21.78 -1.28 -22.88
N THR A 73 20.52 -0.87 -22.77
CA THR A 73 20.14 0.55 -22.84
C THR A 73 20.88 1.40 -21.80
N GLU A 74 21.22 0.82 -20.64
CA GLU A 74 22.02 1.47 -19.61
C GLU A 74 23.47 1.71 -20.04
N GLU A 75 24.09 0.75 -20.73
CA GLU A 75 25.45 0.88 -21.26
C GLU A 75 25.53 1.93 -22.36
N MET A 76 24.55 1.94 -23.28
CA MET A 76 24.46 2.98 -24.32
C MET A 76 24.33 4.38 -23.72
N LEU A 77 23.57 4.53 -22.64
CA LEU A 77 23.39 5.82 -21.95
C LEU A 77 24.63 6.27 -21.18
N ARG A 78 25.44 5.32 -20.67
CA ARG A 78 26.73 5.63 -20.04
C ARG A 78 27.76 6.08 -21.08
N GLU A 79 27.80 5.43 -22.23
CA GLU A 79 28.71 5.80 -23.33
C GLU A 79 28.43 7.22 -23.84
N ASP A 80 27.16 7.57 -24.03
CA ASP A 80 26.76 8.91 -24.50
C ASP A 80 27.11 10.03 -23.50
N ARG A 81 27.04 9.75 -22.19
CA ARG A 81 27.43 10.70 -21.14
C ARG A 81 28.95 10.86 -20.98
N ALA A 82 29.73 9.92 -21.49
CA ALA A 82 31.18 9.94 -21.42
C ALA A 82 31.83 10.61 -22.65
N ARG A 83 31.02 11.07 -23.61
CA ARG A 83 31.45 11.83 -24.80
C ARG A 83 31.32 13.34 -24.61
#